data_AF-A0A212EIL6-F1
#
_entry.id   AF-A0A212EIL6-F1
#
_cell.length_a   1.000
_cell.length_b   1.000
_cell.length_c   1.000
_cell.angle_alpha   90.00
_cell.angle_beta   90.00
_cell.angle_gamma   90.00
#
_symmetry.space_group_name_H-M   'P 1'
#
loop_
_entity.id
_entity.type
_entity.pdbx_description
1 polymer ?
#
loop_
_entity_poly.entity_id
_entity_poly.type
_entity_poly.pdbx_seq_one_letter_code
_entity_poly.pdbx_strand_id
1 'polypeptide(L)'
;MWTQLEKCPLYHIKLVRERKMHVMITDYIRIWEAFYSENDLITCLKESNDGLEMDLNELLEKGNKMLTCPNDLESVCVLPSNSRLELTMLMLCGFPFNFKILLYEGSPELVSV
;
A
#
# COMPACT_ATOMS: atom_id res chain seq x y z
N MET A 1 -10.26 6.19 7.19
CA MET A 1 -11.08 5.04 7.63
C MET A 1 -10.25 3.78 7.42
N TRP A 2 -10.44 2.73 8.22
CA TRP A 2 -9.86 1.41 7.94
C TRP A 2 -10.73 0.70 6.91
N THR A 3 -10.10 0.08 5.92
CA THR A 3 -10.78 -0.70 4.87
C THR A 3 -10.23 -2.11 4.86
N GLN A 4 -11.09 -3.12 4.87
CA GLN A 4 -10.66 -4.51 4.79
C GLN A 4 -10.08 -4.80 3.41
N LEU A 5 -8.98 -5.56 3.36
CA LEU A 5 -8.46 -6.10 2.10
C LEU A 5 -9.28 -7.33 1.72
N GLU A 6 -10.24 -7.22 0.81
CA GLU A 6 -11.16 -8.32 0.48
C GLU A 6 -10.44 -9.62 0.06
N LYS A 7 -9.33 -9.48 -0.68
CA LYS A 7 -8.50 -10.62 -1.12
C LYS A 7 -7.59 -11.19 -0.01
N CYS A 8 -7.48 -10.51 1.12
CA CYS A 8 -6.66 -10.84 2.28
C CYS A 8 -7.40 -10.45 3.58
N PRO A 9 -8.54 -11.12 3.91
CA PRO A 9 -9.53 -10.60 4.86
C PRO A 9 -9.05 -10.46 6.31
N LEU A 10 -7.91 -11.07 6.64
CA LEU A 10 -7.23 -10.88 7.93
C LEU A 10 -6.67 -9.47 8.10
N TYR A 11 -6.45 -8.73 7.00
CA TYR A 11 -5.76 -7.46 7.00
C TYR A 11 -6.67 -6.29 6.63
N HIS A 12 -6.39 -5.15 7.26
CA HIS A 12 -7.04 -3.87 7.00
C HIS A 12 -5.99 -2.83 6.62
N ILE A 13 -6.33 -1.96 5.69
CA ILE A 13 -5.50 -0.84 5.24
C ILE A 13 -6.11 0.49 5.66
N LYS A 14 -5.26 1.44 6.03
CA LYS A 14 -5.63 2.85 6.24
C LYS A 14 -4.58 3.75 5.61
N LEU A 15 -5.08 4.71 4.83
CA LEU A 15 -4.27 5.78 4.28
C LEU A 15 -4.55 7.08 5.04
N VAL A 16 -3.49 7.76 5.47
CA VAL A 16 -3.56 9.11 6.04
C VAL A 16 -2.70 10.05 5.19
N ARG A 17 -3.27 11.18 4.77
CA ARG A 17 -2.59 12.21 3.98
C ARG A 17 -2.53 13.49 4.80
N GLU A 18 -1.40 13.69 5.47
CA GLU A 18 -1.09 14.96 6.15
C GLU A 18 0.11 15.61 5.46
N ARG A 19 1.28 15.66 6.13
CA ARG A 19 2.53 16.17 5.54
C ARG A 19 3.23 15.16 4.63
N LYS A 20 3.06 13.88 4.96
CA LYS A 20 3.53 12.74 4.18
C LYS A 20 2.37 11.78 4.01
N MET A 21 2.45 10.93 3.00
CA MET A 21 1.53 9.81 2.86
C MET A 21 1.92 8.74 3.89
N HIS A 22 0.99 8.42 4.78
CA HIS A 22 1.17 7.41 5.81
C HIS A 22 0.25 6.23 5.49
N VAL A 23 0.85 5.10 5.12
CA VAL A 23 0.17 3.84 4.83
C VAL A 23 0.29 2.94 6.06
N MET A 24 -0.84 2.45 6.55
CA MET A 24 -0.89 1.50 7.66
C MET A 24 -1.62 0.23 7.24
N ILE A 25 -1.10 -0.92 7.68
CA ILE A 25 -1.73 -2.24 7.60
C ILE A 25 -1.88 -2.79 9.01
N THR A 26 -2.98 -3.45 9.31
CA THR A 26 -3.17 -4.15 10.59
C THR A 26 -3.88 -5.48 10.40
N ASP A 27 -3.54 -6.45 11.24
CA ASP A 27 -4.25 -7.73 11.42
C ASP A 27 -5.06 -7.77 12.73
N TYR A 28 -5.30 -6.60 13.34
CA TYR A 28 -5.83 -6.38 14.69
C TYR A 28 -4.92 -6.78 15.87
N ILE A 29 -3.76 -7.38 15.61
CA ILE A 29 -2.77 -7.71 16.64
C ILE A 29 -1.60 -6.73 16.56
N ARG A 30 -1.13 -6.47 15.34
CA ARG A 30 -0.01 -5.59 15.04
C ARG A 30 -0.43 -4.54 14.03
N ILE A 31 0.32 -3.43 14.03
CA ILE A 31 0.21 -2.40 13.01
C ILE A 31 1.56 -2.34 12.31
N TRP A 32 1.55 -2.35 10.98
CA TRP A 32 2.71 -2.05 10.16
C TRP A 32 2.47 -0.73 9.44
N GLU A 33 3.48 0.12 9.40
CA GLU A 33 3.39 1.45 8.82
C GLU A 33 4.57 1.74 7.87
N ALA A 34 4.31 2.65 6.93
CA ALA A 34 5.31 3.26 6.08
C ALA A 34 4.94 4.70 5.77
N PHE A 35 5.95 5.56 5.72
CA PHE A 35 5.82 6.97 5.37
C PHE A 35 6.48 7.23 4.02
N TYR A 36 5.70 7.79 3.10
CA TYR A 36 6.15 8.14 1.76
C TYR A 36 6.02 9.64 1.55
N SER A 37 7.07 10.28 1.06
CA SER A 37 6.89 11.49 0.26
C SER A 37 6.32 11.11 -1.10
N GLU A 38 5.84 12.09 -1.86
CA GLU A 38 5.37 11.86 -3.23
C GLU A 38 6.49 11.28 -4.12
N ASN A 39 7.72 11.76 -3.96
CA ASN A 39 8.89 11.24 -4.69
C ASN A 39 9.21 9.78 -4.32
N ASP A 40 9.09 9.42 -3.04
CA ASP A 40 9.29 8.03 -2.59
C ASP A 40 8.22 7.12 -3.22
N LEU A 41 6.97 7.60 -3.26
CA LEU A 41 5.86 6.88 -3.88
C LEU A 41 6.09 6.68 -5.39
N ILE A 42 6.47 7.74 -6.11
CA ILE A 42 6.80 7.65 -7.54
C ILE A 42 7.89 6.61 -7.78
N THR A 43 8.94 6.64 -6.95
CA THR A 43 10.07 5.73 -7.06
C THR A 43 9.60 4.28 -6.88
N CYS A 44 8.85 3.99 -5.80
CA CYS A 44 8.31 2.64 -5.57
C CYS A 44 7.35 2.18 -6.68
N LEU A 45 6.53 3.06 -7.23
CA LEU A 45 5.61 2.73 -8.32
C LEU A 45 6.37 2.41 -9.62
N LYS A 46 7.43 3.16 -9.93
CA LYS A 46 8.29 2.88 -11.08
C LYS A 46 9.02 1.54 -10.92
N GLU A 47 9.61 1.30 -9.75
CA GLU A 47 10.29 0.03 -9.44
C GLU A 47 9.33 -1.16 -9.46
N SER A 48 8.08 -0.96 -9.06
CA SER A 48 7.03 -2.01 -9.12
C SER A 48 6.57 -2.32 -10.54
N ASN A 49 6.78 -1.41 -11.49
CA ASN A 49 6.32 -1.50 -12.88
C ASN A 49 7.46 -1.23 -13.86
N ASP A 50 8.59 -1.91 -13.67
CA ASP A 50 9.77 -1.74 -14.53
C ASP A 50 9.41 -1.96 -16.01
N GLY A 51 9.88 -1.05 -16.86
CA GLY A 51 9.58 -1.03 -18.30
C GLY A 51 8.20 -0.46 -18.69
N LEU A 52 7.36 -0.04 -17.73
CA LEU A 52 6.09 0.63 -18.03
C LEU A 52 6.29 2.15 -18.21
N GLU A 53 6.09 2.65 -19.43
CA GLU A 53 6.11 4.09 -19.72
C GLU A 53 4.72 4.71 -19.45
N MET A 54 4.67 5.68 -18.53
CA MET A 54 3.43 6.34 -18.10
C MET A 54 3.72 7.77 -17.63
N ASP A 55 2.73 8.66 -17.81
CA ASP A 55 2.77 10.01 -17.21
C ASP A 55 2.85 9.93 -15.67
N LEU A 56 3.58 10.87 -15.05
CA LEU A 56 3.77 10.89 -13.60
C LEU A 56 2.45 11.09 -12.84
N ASN A 57 1.54 11.92 -13.35
CA ASN A 57 0.26 12.17 -12.70
C ASN A 57 -0.62 10.93 -12.79
N GLU A 58 -0.64 10.28 -13.96
CA GLU A 58 -1.36 9.03 -14.15
C GLU A 58 -0.82 7.90 -13.23
N LEU A 59 0.51 7.81 -13.11
CA LEU A 59 1.18 6.85 -12.21
C LEU A 59 0.75 7.06 -10.76
N LEU A 60 0.80 8.31 -10.30
CA LEU A 60 0.39 8.70 -8.96
C LEU A 60 -1.10 8.46 -8.72
N GLU A 61 -1.95 8.80 -9.69
CA GLU A 61 -3.40 8.61 -9.58
C GLU A 61 -3.73 7.13 -9.39
N LYS A 62 -3.15 6.24 -10.23
CA LYS A 62 -3.35 4.79 -10.12
C LYS A 62 -2.79 4.23 -8.83
N GLY A 63 -1.57 4.60 -8.44
CA GLY A 63 -0.96 4.15 -7.18
C GLY A 63 -1.78 4.57 -5.95
N ASN A 64 -2.28 5.80 -5.95
CA ASN A 64 -3.19 6.29 -4.92
C ASN A 64 -4.51 5.52 -4.90
N LYS A 65 -5.08 5.24 -6.07
CA LYS A 65 -6.33 4.48 -6.21
C LYS A 65 -6.20 3.09 -5.59
N MET A 66 -5.07 2.41 -5.77
CA MET A 66 -4.82 1.09 -5.16
C MET A 66 -4.88 1.12 -3.62
N LEU A 67 -4.45 2.22 -3.00
CA LEU A 67 -4.48 2.38 -1.54
C LEU A 67 -5.84 2.82 -1.00
N THR A 68 -6.61 3.59 -1.77
CA THR A 68 -7.92 4.13 -1.33
C THR A 68 -9.10 3.26 -1.70
N CYS A 69 -8.97 2.45 -2.75
CA CYS A 69 -10.02 1.61 -3.32
C CYS A 69 -9.54 0.16 -3.44
N PRO A 70 -9.23 -0.52 -2.31
CA PRO A 70 -8.71 -1.88 -2.33
C PRO A 70 -9.67 -2.92 -2.96
N ASN A 71 -10.96 -2.59 -3.08
CA ASN A 71 -11.96 -3.44 -3.73
C ASN A 71 -11.78 -3.52 -5.26
N ASP A 72 -11.09 -2.54 -5.85
CA ASP A 72 -10.78 -2.51 -7.29
C ASP A 72 -9.51 -3.34 -7.61
N LEU A 73 -8.88 -3.95 -6.60
CA LEU A 73 -7.68 -4.76 -6.78
C LEU A 73 -8.03 -6.15 -7.31
N GLU A 74 -7.30 -6.56 -8.34
CA GLU A 74 -7.40 -7.89 -8.91
C GLU A 74 -6.84 -8.93 -7.92
N SER A 75 -5.68 -8.62 -7.32
CA SER A 75 -5.05 -9.46 -6.31
C SER A 75 -4.31 -8.65 -5.27
N VAL A 76 -4.24 -9.21 -4.06
CA VAL A 76 -3.44 -8.69 -2.96
C VAL A 76 -2.68 -9.85 -2.34
N CYS A 77 -1.39 -9.65 -2.10
CA CYS A 77 -0.52 -10.59 -1.40
C CYS A 77 0.10 -9.88 -0.20
N VAL A 78 -0.04 -10.49 0.98
CA VAL A 78 0.50 -9.98 2.23
C VAL A 78 1.46 -11.02 2.80
N LEU A 79 2.73 -10.65 2.94
CA LEU A 79 3.79 -11.53 3.44
C LEU A 79 4.42 -10.92 4.71
N PRO A 80 3.94 -11.31 5.90
CA PRO A 80 4.54 -10.87 7.17
C PRO A 80 5.87 -11.60 7.43
N SER A 81 6.86 -10.87 7.94
CA SER A 81 8.17 -11.40 8.35
C SER A 81 8.70 -10.63 9.56
N ASN A 82 8.61 -11.23 10.75
CA ASN A 82 9.04 -10.64 12.02
C ASN A 82 8.45 -9.22 12.21
N SER A 83 9.28 -8.18 12.04
CA SER A 83 8.93 -6.76 12.19
C SER A 83 8.64 -6.06 10.87
N ARG A 84 8.45 -6.81 9.78
CA ARG A 84 8.18 -6.28 8.44
C ARG A 84 6.96 -6.94 7.83
N LEU A 85 6.30 -6.22 6.93
CA LEU A 85 5.20 -6.73 6.13
C LEU A 85 5.40 -6.27 4.69
N GLU A 86 5.53 -7.22 3.78
CA GLU A 86 5.55 -6.94 2.35
C GLU A 86 4.11 -7.04 1.81
N LEU A 87 3.62 -5.95 1.22
CA LEU A 87 2.33 -5.87 0.56
C LEU A 87 2.56 -5.72 -0.93
N THR A 88 2.03 -6.66 -1.71
CA THR A 88 1.94 -6.53 -3.17
C THR A 88 0.48 -6.43 -3.57
N MET A 89 0.14 -5.36 -4.28
CA MET A 89 -1.18 -5.14 -4.85
C MET A 89 -1.10 -5.17 -6.37
N LEU A 90 -2.14 -5.67 -7.02
CA LEU A 90 -2.28 -5.69 -8.49
C LEU A 90 -3.64 -5.09 -8.87
N MET A 91 -3.64 -4.20 -9.86
CA MET A 91 -4.83 -3.64 -10.49
C MET A 91 -4.72 -3.79 -12.01
N LEU A 92 -5.85 -4.00 -12.70
CA LEU A 92 -5.91 -4.02 -14.16
C LEU A 92 -6.35 -2.65 -14.69
N CYS A 93 -5.48 -2.00 -15.46
CA CYS A 93 -5.70 -0.66 -16.02
C CYS A 93 -5.64 -0.65 -17.56
N GLY A 94 -6.03 -1.76 -18.19
CA GLY A 94 -5.69 -2.09 -19.60
C GLY A 94 -4.37 -2.86 -19.74
N PHE A 95 -3.57 -2.88 -18.68
CA PHE A 95 -2.37 -3.69 -18.47
C PHE A 95 -2.22 -3.98 -16.96
N PRO A 96 -1.39 -4.96 -16.56
CA PRO A 96 -1.08 -5.22 -15.16
C PRO A 96 -0.33 -4.04 -14.52
N PHE A 97 -0.91 -3.47 -13.47
CA PHE A 97 -0.29 -2.39 -12.69
C PHE A 97 -0.04 -2.87 -11.26
N ASN A 98 1.22 -3.02 -10.90
CA ASN A 98 1.67 -3.56 -9.63
C ASN A 98 2.05 -2.44 -8.67
N PHE A 99 1.86 -2.67 -7.39
CA PHE A 99 2.40 -1.81 -6.36
C PHE A 99 2.90 -2.64 -5.19
N LYS A 100 4.23 -2.64 -5.02
CA LYS A 100 4.92 -3.33 -3.94
C LYS A 100 5.37 -2.31 -2.91
N ILE A 101 4.99 -2.53 -1.66
CA ILE A 101 5.42 -1.71 -0.53
C ILE A 101 5.91 -2.59 0.61
N LEU A 102 6.90 -2.07 1.32
CA LEU A 102 7.46 -2.67 2.52
C LEU A 102 7.10 -1.80 3.72
N LEU A 103 6.33 -2.38 4.64
CA LEU A 103 5.94 -1.74 5.89
C LEU A 103 6.72 -2.34 7.07
N TYR A 104 6.87 -1.53 8.12
CA TYR A 104 7.57 -1.92 9.34
C TYR A 104 6.61 -1.87 10.51
N GLU A 105 6.78 -2.78 11.46
CA GLU A 105 5.97 -2.80 12.67
C GLU A 105 6.05 -1.44 13.37
N GLY A 106 4.89 -0.82 13.57
CA GLY A 106 4.76 0.48 14.21
C GLY A 106 5.09 0.41 15.70
N SER A 107 5.27 1.57 16.31
CA SER A 107 5.58 1.63 17.73
C SER A 107 4.42 1.07 18.59
N PRO A 108 4.70 0.47 19.77
CA PRO A 108 3.66 -0.11 20.63
C PRO A 108 2.53 0.88 20.99
N GLU A 109 2.84 2.18 21.02
CA GLU A 109 1.88 3.25 21.33
C GLU A 109 0.78 3.41 20.26
N LEU A 110 1.00 2.94 19.02
CA LEU A 110 0.01 2.96 17.94
C LEU A 110 -1.11 1.94 18.13
N VAL A 111 -0.90 0.89 18.93
CA VAL A 111 -1.89 -0.18 19.19
C VAL A 111 -3.01 0.32 20.13
N SER A 112 -2.80 1.45 20.81
CA SER A 112 -3.71 2.01 21.82
C SER A 112 -4.80 2.97 21.30
N VAL A 113 -5.01 3.09 19.98
CA VAL A 113 -5.98 4.02 19.36
C VAL A 113 -7.13 3.31 18.67
#